data_AF-A0A5J5C0F2-F1
#
_entry.id   AF-A0A5J5C0F2-F1
#
_cell.length_a   1.000
_cell.length_b   1.000
_cell.length_c   1.000
_cell.angle_alpha   90.00
_cell.angle_beta   90.00
_cell.angle_gamma   90.00
#
_symmetry.space_group_name_H-M   'P 1'
#
loop_
_entity.id
_entity.type
_entity.pdbx_description
1 polymer ?
#
loop_
_entity_poly.entity_id
_entity_poly.type
_entity_poly.pdbx_seq_one_letter_code
_entity_poly.pdbx_strand_id
1 'polypeptide(L)'
;MIEGTHAEQYAKLWDYCEKVKRTNPDTIMYVKLVDDLDYGQPRFERIYVCLGACKKEFLIGCRPIIGVDGCHLKCPYGGQLLLAMGIDGNNAMFSLAYAVVEGETKSSWIWFLELLQEDHGIKNRSAWTFISDKQKD
;
A
#
# COMPACT_ATOMS: atom_id res chain seq x y z
N MET A 1 -5.39 20.22 14.16
CA MET A 1 -6.33 20.10 13.03
C MET A 1 -5.51 20.46 11.78
N ILE A 2 -5.50 19.64 10.73
CA ILE A 2 -4.82 20.01 9.48
C ILE A 2 -5.81 20.88 8.71
N GLU A 3 -5.57 22.18 8.68
CA GLU A 3 -6.38 23.15 7.95
C GLU A 3 -5.89 23.21 6.50
N GLY A 4 -6.63 22.58 5.59
CA GLY A 4 -6.35 22.58 4.15
C GLY A 4 -7.38 21.77 3.38
N THR A 5 -7.62 22.10 2.12
CA THR A 5 -8.53 21.34 1.26
C THR A 5 -7.92 19.99 0.91
N HIS A 6 -8.75 18.98 0.66
CA HIS A 6 -8.24 17.68 0.24
C HIS A 6 -7.49 17.76 -1.11
N ALA A 7 -7.91 18.62 -2.03
CA ALA A 7 -7.22 18.87 -3.30
C ALA A 7 -5.78 19.37 -3.10
N GLU A 8 -5.57 20.32 -2.18
CA GLU A 8 -4.22 20.83 -1.86
C GLU A 8 -3.31 19.76 -1.25
N GLN A 9 -3.88 18.76 -0.55
CA GLN A 9 -3.09 17.65 -0.01
C GLN A 9 -2.59 16.72 -1.13
N TYR A 10 -3.41 16.46 -2.16
CA TYR A 10 -2.97 15.67 -3.32
C TYR A 10 -1.88 16.38 -4.13
N ALA A 11 -1.88 17.72 -4.17
CA ALA A 11 -0.80 18.48 -4.79
C ALA A 11 0.57 18.24 -4.12
N LYS A 12 0.58 17.84 -2.84
CA LYS A 12 1.80 17.54 -2.06
C LYS A 12 2.22 16.08 -2.13
N LEU A 13 1.55 15.24 -2.93
CA LEU A 13 1.82 13.81 -2.99
C LEU A 13 3.27 13.51 -3.40
N TRP A 14 3.81 14.27 -4.35
CA TRP A 14 5.18 14.09 -4.81
C TRP A 14 6.21 14.50 -3.75
N ASP A 15 6.02 15.65 -3.10
CA ASP A 15 6.84 16.10 -1.96
C ASP A 15 6.83 15.08 -0.83
N TYR A 16 5.66 14.50 -0.55
CA TYR A 16 5.51 13.42 0.42
C TYR A 16 6.32 12.18 0.02
N CYS A 17 6.18 11.71 -1.21
CA CYS A 17 6.93 10.57 -1.73
C CYS A 17 8.45 10.78 -1.61
N GLU A 18 8.95 11.96 -2.01
CA GLU A 18 10.36 12.32 -1.89
C GLU A 18 10.81 12.36 -0.43
N LYS A 19 9.99 12.97 0.45
CA LYS A 19 10.30 13.03 1.88
C LYS A 19 10.41 11.63 2.49
N VAL A 20 9.46 10.75 2.18
CA VAL A 20 9.45 9.35 2.67
C VAL A 20 10.68 8.60 2.19
N LYS A 21 11.00 8.65 0.88
CA LYS A 21 12.21 8.01 0.33
C LYS A 21 13.50 8.53 0.97
N ARG A 22 13.56 9.83 1.26
CA ARG A 22 14.72 10.43 1.93
C ARG A 22 14.87 9.98 3.38
N THR A 23 13.77 9.88 4.13
CA THR A 23 13.83 9.54 5.58
C THR A 23 13.81 8.04 5.84
N ASN A 24 13.27 7.25 4.92
CA ASN A 24 13.20 5.79 4.99
C ASN A 24 13.80 5.22 3.70
N PRO A 25 15.15 5.10 3.64
CA PRO A 25 15.83 4.47 2.53
C PRO A 25 15.24 3.09 2.18
N ASP A 26 15.36 2.69 0.92
CA ASP A 26 14.83 1.43 0.37
C ASP A 26 13.30 1.30 0.34
N THR A 27 12.58 2.37 0.72
CA THR A 27 11.12 2.45 0.56
C THR A 27 10.76 2.53 -0.91
N ILE A 28 9.91 1.60 -1.35
CA ILE A 28 9.40 1.53 -2.72
C ILE A 28 8.03 2.18 -2.73
N MET A 29 7.80 3.06 -3.71
CA MET A 29 6.53 3.76 -3.87
C MET A 29 6.16 3.80 -5.35
N TYR A 30 4.91 3.42 -5.66
CA TYR A 30 4.36 3.50 -7.00
C TYR A 30 3.10 4.35 -6.97
N VAL A 31 3.08 5.44 -7.74
CA VAL A 31 1.91 6.30 -7.93
C VAL A 31 1.32 5.98 -9.29
N LYS A 32 0.05 5.60 -9.30
CA LYS A 32 -0.75 5.38 -10.51
C LYS A 32 -1.65 6.57 -10.75
N LEU A 33 -1.54 7.15 -11.93
CA LEU A 33 -2.42 8.21 -12.43
C LEU A 33 -3.30 7.63 -13.54
N VAL A 34 -4.49 8.21 -13.69
CA VAL A 34 -5.37 7.96 -14.83
C VAL A 34 -5.45 9.23 -15.67
N ASP A 35 -5.40 9.08 -16.99
CA ASP A 35 -5.63 10.20 -17.90
C ASP A 35 -7.08 10.66 -17.77
N ASP A 36 -7.26 11.89 -17.29
CA ASP A 36 -8.59 12.48 -17.16
C ASP A 36 -8.85 13.40 -18.34
N LEU A 37 -9.45 12.83 -19.39
CA LEU A 37 -9.73 13.53 -20.64
C LEU A 37 -10.69 14.71 -20.45
N ASP A 38 -11.51 14.67 -19.40
CA ASP A 38 -12.50 15.71 -19.10
C ASP A 38 -11.87 16.94 -18.45
N TYR A 39 -10.77 16.77 -17.70
CA TYR A 39 -10.09 17.85 -16.96
C TYR A 39 -8.72 18.25 -17.56
N GLY A 40 -8.25 17.52 -18.57
CA GLY A 40 -7.00 17.82 -19.29
C GLY A 40 -5.73 17.66 -18.44
N GLN A 41 -5.83 16.99 -17.29
CA GLN A 41 -4.73 16.71 -16.37
C GLN A 41 -4.86 15.30 -15.80
N PRO A 42 -3.75 14.55 -15.61
CA PRO A 42 -3.81 13.24 -14.98
C PRO A 42 -4.35 13.33 -13.55
N ARG A 43 -5.26 12.41 -13.20
CA ARG A 43 -5.85 12.32 -11.86
C ARG A 43 -5.23 11.18 -11.07
N PHE A 44 -5.07 11.38 -9.77
CA PHE A 44 -4.65 10.33 -8.86
C PHE A 44 -5.64 9.14 -8.91
N GLU A 45 -5.10 7.92 -9.08
CA GLU A 45 -5.88 6.68 -9.00
C GLU A 45 -5.43 5.85 -7.79
N ARG A 46 -4.13 5.54 -7.69
CA ARG A 46 -3.59 4.67 -6.62
C ARG A 46 -2.21 5.12 -6.17
N ILE A 47 -1.87 4.82 -4.93
CA ILE A 47 -0.48 4.78 -4.47
C ILE A 47 -0.23 3.48 -3.71
N TYR A 48 0.92 2.89 -3.95
CA TYR A 48 1.48 1.78 -3.19
C TYR A 48 2.74 2.26 -2.47
N VAL A 49 2.93 1.81 -1.23
CA VAL A 49 4.11 2.10 -0.41
C VAL A 49 4.56 0.82 0.28
N CYS A 50 5.78 0.35 0.01
CA CYS A 50 6.44 -0.73 0.74
C CYS A 50 7.62 -0.18 1.54
N LEU A 51 7.55 -0.29 2.86
CA LEU A 51 8.53 0.31 3.77
C LEU A 51 9.84 -0.50 3.74
N GLY A 52 10.93 0.14 3.33
CA GLY A 52 12.22 -0.53 3.07
C GLY A 52 12.76 -1.31 4.27
N ALA A 53 12.74 -0.68 5.45
CA ALA A 53 13.16 -1.31 6.70
C ALA A 53 12.29 -2.53 7.07
N CYS A 54 10.96 -2.39 7.01
CA CYS A 54 10.03 -3.48 7.33
C CYS A 54 10.18 -4.65 6.37
N LYS A 55 10.29 -4.39 5.06
CA LYS A 55 10.57 -5.39 4.03
C LYS A 55 11.85 -6.16 4.34
N LYS A 56 12.94 -5.44 4.63
CA LYS A 56 14.25 -6.04 4.90
C LYS A 56 14.21 -6.98 6.11
N GLU A 57 13.73 -6.49 7.24
CA GLU A 57 13.69 -7.29 8.48
C GLU A 57 12.71 -8.46 8.37
N PHE A 58 11.62 -8.28 7.64
CA PHE A 58 10.69 -9.36 7.35
C PHE A 58 11.38 -10.51 6.60
N LEU A 59 12.12 -10.20 5.54
CA LEU A 59 12.81 -11.21 4.72
C LEU A 59 14.00 -11.88 5.42
N ILE A 60 14.64 -11.20 6.39
CA ILE A 60 15.81 -11.74 7.11
C ILE A 60 15.38 -12.75 8.19
N GLY A 61 14.32 -12.45 8.94
CA GLY A 61 14.07 -13.18 10.18
C GLY A 61 12.61 -13.42 10.56
N CYS A 62 11.65 -12.91 9.79
CA CYS A 62 10.23 -13.12 10.11
C CYS A 62 9.68 -14.39 9.46
N ARG A 63 8.56 -14.88 9.99
CA ARG A 63 7.83 -15.98 9.37
C ARG A 63 7.19 -15.50 8.07
N PRO A 64 7.12 -16.33 7.02
CA PRO A 64 6.50 -16.00 5.74
C PRO A 64 4.96 -16.03 5.85
N ILE A 65 4.41 -15.25 6.78
CA ILE A 65 2.98 -15.09 7.05
C ILE A 65 2.64 -13.62 6.82
N ILE A 66 1.71 -13.36 5.91
CA ILE A 66 1.22 -12.02 5.60
C ILE A 66 -0.29 -11.96 5.88
N GLY A 67 -0.69 -11.04 6.75
CA GLY A 67 -2.09 -10.63 6.88
C GLY A 67 -2.40 -9.51 5.89
N VAL A 68 -3.55 -9.54 5.24
CA VAL A 68 -4.05 -8.45 4.40
C VAL A 68 -5.44 -8.01 4.86
N ASP A 69 -5.69 -6.71 4.78
CA ASP A 69 -6.96 -6.10 5.17
C ASP A 69 -7.23 -4.82 4.35
N GLY A 70 -8.50 -4.41 4.28
CA GLY A 70 -8.96 -3.21 3.59
C GLY A 70 -9.88 -2.37 4.48
N CYS A 71 -9.66 -1.05 4.56
CA CYS A 71 -10.57 -0.17 5.30
C CYS A 71 -10.94 1.12 4.56
N HIS A 72 -12.16 1.62 4.80
CA HIS A 72 -12.69 2.79 4.10
C HIS A 72 -12.01 4.08 4.59
N LEU A 73 -11.56 4.91 3.65
CA LEU A 73 -11.06 6.23 3.95
C LEU A 73 -12.20 7.22 4.17
N LYS A 74 -12.11 7.98 5.26
CA LYS A 74 -13.03 9.10 5.52
C LYS A 74 -12.47 10.38 4.90
N CYS A 75 -12.59 10.51 3.59
CA CYS A 75 -12.33 11.76 2.89
C CYS A 75 -13.43 12.03 1.85
N PRO A 76 -13.61 13.29 1.39
CA PRO A 76 -14.62 13.65 0.40
C PRO A 76 -14.49 12.92 -0.94
N TYR A 77 -13.33 12.35 -1.23
CA TYR A 77 -13.07 11.59 -2.47
C TYR A 77 -13.26 10.08 -2.30
N GLY A 78 -13.61 9.60 -1.10
CA GLY A 78 -13.75 8.18 -0.79
C GLY A 78 -12.43 7.40 -0.86
N GLY A 79 -12.51 6.16 -1.34
CA GLY A 79 -11.37 5.26 -1.48
C GLY A 79 -11.17 4.30 -0.31
N GLN A 80 -10.25 3.37 -0.51
CA GLN A 80 -9.90 2.32 0.45
C GLN A 80 -8.40 2.37 0.75
N LEU A 81 -8.03 2.10 2.00
CA LEU A 81 -6.67 1.76 2.39
C LEU A 81 -6.56 0.22 2.41
N LEU A 82 -5.71 -0.33 1.56
CA LEU A 82 -5.29 -1.73 1.62
C LEU A 82 -4.01 -1.83 2.44
N LEU A 83 -3.89 -2.84 3.28
CA LEU A 83 -2.75 -3.05 4.16
C LEU A 83 -2.24 -4.48 4.04
N ALA A 84 -0.91 -4.64 4.06
CA ALA A 84 -0.22 -5.91 4.27
C ALA A 84 0.58 -5.83 5.57
N MET A 85 0.37 -6.79 6.47
CA MET A 85 1.06 -6.91 7.75
C MET A 85 1.89 -8.19 7.82
N GLY A 86 3.09 -8.08 8.38
CA GLY A 86 3.93 -9.22 8.74
C GLY A 86 3.81 -9.53 10.23
N ILE A 87 4.25 -10.73 10.62
CA ILE A 87 4.37 -11.13 12.02
C ILE A 87 5.82 -11.50 12.33
N ASP A 88 6.42 -10.83 13.31
CA ASP A 88 7.80 -11.08 13.70
C ASP A 88 7.96 -12.35 14.56
N GLY A 89 9.20 -12.64 14.97
CA GLY A 89 9.54 -13.76 15.85
C GLY A 89 8.93 -13.66 17.26
N ASN A 90 8.54 -12.45 17.69
CA ASN A 90 7.89 -12.17 18.97
C ASN A 90 6.36 -12.14 18.87
N ASN A 91 5.79 -12.55 17.73
CA ASN A 91 4.35 -12.45 17.42
C ASN A 91 3.80 -11.02 17.38
N ALA A 92 4.65 -10.00 17.23
CA ALA A 92 4.20 -8.63 17.00
C ALA A 92 3.85 -8.43 15.52
N MET A 93 2.74 -7.75 15.27
CA MET A 93 2.33 -7.36 13.91
C MET A 93 2.95 -6.01 13.54
N PHE A 94 3.37 -5.89 12.28
CA PHE A 94 3.91 -4.64 11.73
C PHE A 94 3.55 -4.50 10.25
N SER A 95 3.47 -3.27 9.76
CA SER A 95 3.10 -2.99 8.37
C SER A 95 4.26 -3.24 7.41
N LEU A 96 4.02 -4.03 6.37
CA LEU A 96 4.97 -4.28 5.28
C LEU A 96 4.77 -3.29 4.13
N ALA A 97 3.51 -3.17 3.70
CA ALA A 97 3.10 -2.28 2.64
C ALA A 97 1.66 -1.83 2.85
N TYR A 98 1.32 -0.68 2.29
CA TYR A 98 -0.05 -0.20 2.20
C TYR A 98 -0.31 0.43 0.84
N ALA A 99 -1.57 0.49 0.46
CA ALA A 99 -2.00 1.20 -0.74
C ALA A 99 -3.25 2.02 -0.49
N VAL A 100 -3.30 3.22 -1.05
CA VAL A 100 -4.55 3.97 -1.19
C VAL A 100 -5.06 3.72 -2.60
N VAL A 101 -6.29 3.24 -2.69
CA VAL A 101 -6.94 2.85 -3.95
C VAL A 101 -8.32 3.48 -4.06
N GLU A 102 -8.84 3.57 -5.29
CA GLU A 102 -10.15 4.14 -5.60
C GLU A 102 -11.32 3.37 -4.96
N GLY A 103 -11.13 2.09 -4.65
CA GLY A 103 -12.10 1.25 -3.97
C GLY A 103 -11.58 -0.18 -3.80
N GLU A 104 -12.27 -0.95 -2.96
CA GLU A 104 -11.95 -2.36 -2.74
C GLU A 104 -12.54 -3.22 -3.87
N THR A 105 -11.74 -3.45 -4.90
CA THR A 105 -12.15 -4.18 -6.09
C THR A 105 -11.15 -5.29 -6.39
N LYS A 106 -11.56 -6.27 -7.20
CA LYS A 106 -10.64 -7.29 -7.70
C LYS A 106 -9.42 -6.66 -8.40
N SER A 107 -9.60 -5.57 -9.15
CA SER A 107 -8.52 -4.86 -9.85
C SER A 107 -7.52 -4.23 -8.88
N SER A 108 -8.01 -3.56 -7.83
CA SER A 108 -7.14 -2.91 -6.85
C SER A 108 -6.40 -3.93 -5.98
N TRP A 109 -7.06 -5.03 -5.59
CA TRP A 109 -6.42 -6.14 -4.89
C TRP A 109 -5.36 -6.86 -5.73
N ILE A 110 -5.65 -7.19 -7.00
CA ILE A 110 -4.65 -7.81 -7.89
C ILE A 110 -3.42 -6.89 -8.01
N TRP A 111 -3.63 -5.61 -8.29
CA TRP A 111 -2.55 -4.64 -8.41
C TRP A 111 -1.71 -4.52 -7.14
N PHE A 112 -2.36 -4.49 -5.97
CA PHE A 112 -1.67 -4.45 -4.67
C PHE A 112 -0.85 -5.72 -4.41
N LEU A 113 -1.44 -6.89 -4.65
CA LEU A 113 -0.81 -8.18 -4.39
C LEU A 113 0.33 -8.49 -5.36
N GLU A 114 0.24 -8.08 -6.62
CA GLU A 114 1.32 -8.21 -7.61
C GLU A 114 2.56 -7.42 -7.19
N LEU A 115 2.37 -6.14 -6.79
CA LEU A 115 3.47 -5.30 -6.27
C LEU A 115 4.07 -5.89 -4.99
N LEU A 116 3.21 -6.35 -4.06
CA LEU A 116 3.66 -6.99 -2.83
C LEU A 116 4.48 -8.26 -3.12
N GLN A 117 4.03 -9.09 -4.07
CA GLN A 117 4.70 -10.31 -4.49
C GLN A 117 6.09 -10.01 -5.09
N GLU A 118 6.18 -9.00 -5.94
CA GLU A 118 7.41 -8.54 -6.56
C GLU A 118 8.41 -8.04 -5.51
N ASP A 119 7.99 -7.11 -4.65
CA ASP A 119 8.86 -6.48 -3.65
C ASP A 119 9.40 -7.47 -2.61
N HIS A 120 8.64 -8.51 -2.27
CA HIS A 120 9.04 -9.54 -1.31
C HIS A 120 9.67 -10.78 -1.98
N GLY A 121 9.85 -10.76 -3.31
CA GLY A 121 10.50 -11.86 -4.03
C GLY A 121 9.76 -13.20 -3.88
N ILE A 122 8.43 -13.17 -3.75
CA ILE A 122 7.61 -14.36 -3.50
C ILE A 122 7.53 -15.19 -4.78
N LYS A 123 8.45 -16.16 -4.92
CA LYS A 123 8.53 -17.08 -6.08
C LYS A 123 7.94 -18.45 -5.78
N ASN A 124 8.12 -18.96 -4.56
CA ASN A 124 7.60 -20.26 -4.14
C ASN A 124 6.31 -20.08 -3.33
N ARG A 125 5.16 -20.30 -3.97
CA ARG A 125 3.84 -20.15 -3.34
C ARG A 125 3.63 -21.06 -2.14
N SER A 126 4.30 -22.22 -2.09
CA SER A 126 4.16 -23.20 -1.00
C SER A 126 4.86 -22.77 0.29
N ALA A 127 5.72 -21.74 0.24
CA ALA A 127 6.48 -21.26 1.39
C ALA A 127 5.78 -20.11 2.15
N TRP A 128 4.67 -19.58 1.63
CA TRP A 128 4.02 -18.37 2.15
C TRP A 128 2.58 -18.63 2.56
N THR A 129 2.17 -18.04 3.66
CA THR A 129 0.78 -18.08 4.15
C THR A 129 0.18 -16.68 4.09
N PHE A 130 -0.96 -16.55 3.43
CA PHE A 130 -1.76 -15.31 3.41
C PHE A 130 -3.00 -15.49 4.28
N ILE A 131 -3.30 -14.47 5.09
CA ILE A 131 -4.49 -14.40 5.94
C ILE A 131 -5.25 -13.15 5.53
N SER A 132 -6.56 -13.29 5.26
CA SER A 132 -7.46 -12.17 5.01
C SER A 132 -8.69 -12.30 5.88
N ASP A 133 -9.40 -11.20 6.12
CA ASP A 133 -10.73 -11.28 6.69
C ASP A 133 -11.72 -11.85 5.66
N LYS A 134 -12.90 -12.28 6.13
CA LYS A 134 -13.90 -12.86 5.25
C LYS A 134 -14.64 -11.73 4.53
N GLN A 135 -14.41 -11.58 3.23
CA GLN A 135 -15.26 -10.76 2.38
C GLN A 135 -16.71 -11.30 2.44
N LYS A 136 -17.68 -10.45 2.77
CA LYS A 136 -19.10 -10.85 2.76
C LYS A 136 -19.54 -11.13 1.32
N ASP A 137 -20.24 -12.25 1.14
CA ASP A 137 -20.87 -12.66 -0.12
C ASP A 137 -21.90 -11.62 -0.62
#